data_AF-A0A1B2YR31-F1
#
_entry.id   AF-A0A1B2YR31-F1
#
_cell.length_a   1.000
_cell.length_b   1.000
_cell.length_c   1.000
_cell.angle_alpha   90.00
_cell.angle_beta   90.00
_cell.angle_gamma   90.00
#
_symmetry.space_group_name_H-M   'P 1'
#
loop_
_entity.id
_entity.type
_entity.pdbx_description
1 polymer ?
#
loop_
_entity_poly.entity_id
_entity_poly.type
_entity_poly.pdbx_seq_one_letter_code
_entity_poly.pdbx_strand_id
1 'polypeptide(L)'
;MLINEHIKLVDLKLELENNTDYFSRTIEFDGGFTIEPIMKDSITSIEQLTENTIKSIKENIVNIRNSLVHLREYRENKVILPTDKNDNLLIPYIYLLRRIAEKIVIDR
;
A
#
# COMPACT_ATOMS: atom_id res chain seq x y z
N MET A 1 -0.49 9.10 14.08
CA MET A 1 0.27 10.31 14.43
C MET A 1 1.00 10.78 13.19
N LEU A 2 2.29 10.47 12.95
CA LEU A 2 3.07 11.12 11.87
C LEU A 2 2.47 11.11 10.44
N ILE A 3 2.02 9.96 9.90
CA ILE A 3 1.57 9.92 8.50
C ILE A 3 0.30 10.75 8.27
N ASN A 4 -0.71 10.65 9.15
CA ASN A 4 -1.98 11.37 8.97
C ASN A 4 -1.85 12.88 9.23
N GLU A 5 -0.81 13.32 9.94
CA GLU A 5 -0.56 14.72 10.26
C GLU A 5 0.22 15.44 9.14
N HIS A 6 1.09 14.72 8.44
CA HIS A 6 2.02 15.30 7.46
C HIS A 6 1.71 14.95 6.00
N ILE A 7 0.92 13.90 5.74
CA ILE A 7 0.62 13.46 4.37
C ILE A 7 -0.81 13.83 4.03
N LYS A 8 -0.98 14.55 2.93
CA LYS A 8 -2.28 14.76 2.28
C LYS A 8 -2.38 13.87 1.06
N LEU A 9 -3.61 13.61 0.63
CA LEU A 9 -3.87 12.76 -0.53
C LEU A 9 -3.18 13.27 -1.80
N VAL A 10 -3.12 14.60 -1.97
CA VAL A 10 -2.43 15.25 -3.09
C VAL A 10 -0.94 14.90 -3.15
N ASP A 11 -0.31 14.59 -2.03
CA ASP A 11 1.11 14.24 -1.99
C ASP A 11 1.40 12.85 -2.58
N LEU A 12 0.39 11.97 -2.59
CA LEU A 12 0.43 10.60 -3.11
C LEU A 12 -0.21 10.47 -4.50
N LYS A 13 -0.68 11.60 -5.07
CA LYS A 13 -1.48 11.62 -6.29
C LYS A 13 -0.78 10.88 -7.44
N LEU A 14 0.48 11.21 -7.67
CA LEU A 14 1.26 10.67 -8.78
C LEU A 14 1.45 9.14 -8.68
N GLU A 15 1.78 8.65 -7.49
CA GLU A 15 2.01 7.23 -7.24
C GLU A 15 0.74 6.41 -7.39
N LEU A 16 -0.38 6.96 -6.93
CA LEU A 16 -1.71 6.36 -7.05
C LEU A 16 -2.17 6.33 -8.51
N GLU A 17 -2.04 7.44 -9.25
CA GLU A 17 -2.42 7.54 -10.66
C GLU A 17 -1.61 6.59 -11.54
N ASN A 18 -0.29 6.56 -11.39
CA ASN A 18 0.59 5.71 -12.19
C ASN A 18 0.38 4.21 -11.95
N ASN A 19 -0.33 3.84 -10.87
CA ASN A 19 -0.59 2.44 -10.50
C ASN A 19 -2.09 2.18 -10.29
N THR A 20 -2.95 2.92 -11.00
CA THR A 20 -4.40 2.84 -10.85
C THR A 20 -4.94 1.40 -10.97
N ASP A 21 -4.54 0.68 -12.03
CA ASP A 21 -4.95 -0.72 -12.24
C ASP A 21 -4.58 -1.65 -11.08
N TYR A 22 -3.47 -1.38 -10.40
CA TYR A 22 -3.04 -2.14 -9.23
C TYR A 22 -3.91 -1.82 -8.02
N PHE A 23 -4.21 -0.55 -7.78
CA PHE A 23 -4.97 -0.10 -6.61
C PHE A 23 -6.50 -0.27 -6.74
N SER A 24 -7.00 -0.56 -7.94
CA SER A 24 -8.41 -0.82 -8.24
C SER A 24 -8.79 -2.31 -8.27
N ARG A 25 -7.88 -3.22 -7.91
CA ARG A 25 -8.17 -4.67 -7.85
C ARG A 25 -7.69 -5.31 -6.55
N THR A 26 -8.30 -6.43 -6.19
CA THR A 26 -7.80 -7.28 -5.11
C THR A 26 -6.45 -7.86 -5.52
N ILE A 27 -5.46 -7.76 -4.64
CA ILE A 27 -4.12 -8.32 -4.84
C ILE A 27 -3.98 -9.56 -3.98
N GLU A 28 -3.61 -10.68 -4.59
CA GLU A 28 -3.39 -11.96 -3.92
C GLU A 28 -1.92 -12.37 -4.02
N PHE A 29 -1.28 -12.41 -2.86
CA PHE A 29 0.10 -12.86 -2.72
C PHE A 29 0.16 -14.36 -2.51
N ASP A 30 1.26 -14.96 -2.97
CA ASP A 30 1.55 -16.36 -2.66
C ASP A 30 1.73 -16.50 -1.14
N GLY A 31 1.04 -17.45 -0.51
CA GLY A 31 0.94 -17.56 0.95
C GLY A 31 -0.39 -17.07 1.53
N GLY A 32 -1.34 -16.67 0.68
CA GLY A 32 -2.75 -16.44 1.05
C GLY A 32 -3.06 -15.06 1.63
N PHE A 33 -2.06 -14.17 1.70
CA PHE A 33 -2.26 -12.77 2.06
C PHE A 33 -2.92 -12.01 0.91
N THR A 34 -3.97 -11.25 1.23
CA THR A 34 -4.73 -10.46 0.26
C THR A 34 -4.79 -9.00 0.68
N ILE A 35 -4.79 -8.10 -0.30
CA ILE A 35 -5.04 -6.67 -0.12
C ILE A 35 -6.28 -6.31 -0.92
N GLU A 36 -7.26 -5.72 -0.24
CA GLU A 36 -8.46 -5.20 -0.89
C GLU A 36 -8.17 -3.91 -1.68
N PRO A 37 -8.90 -3.67 -2.78
CA PRO A 37 -8.73 -2.47 -3.58
C PRO A 37 -8.99 -1.22 -2.74
N ILE A 38 -8.14 -0.21 -2.91
CA ILE A 38 -8.29 1.10 -2.26
C ILE A 38 -9.07 2.09 -3.15
N MET A 39 -9.20 1.78 -4.44
CA MET A 39 -9.99 2.53 -5.41
C MET A 39 -11.14 1.65 -5.90
N LYS A 40 -12.33 2.24 -6.09
CA LYS A 40 -13.52 1.47 -6.48
C LYS A 40 -13.48 0.98 -7.93
N ASP A 41 -12.91 1.77 -8.82
CA ASP A 41 -12.77 1.48 -10.25
C ASP A 41 -11.50 2.14 -10.81
N SER A 42 -10.95 1.61 -11.90
CA SER A 42 -9.82 2.22 -12.62
C SER A 42 -10.13 3.58 -13.26
N ILE A 43 -11.40 3.99 -13.24
CA ILE A 43 -11.92 5.26 -13.77
C ILE A 43 -12.07 6.31 -12.65
N THR A 44 -11.90 5.91 -11.38
CA THR A 44 -12.07 6.80 -10.23
C THR A 44 -10.97 7.85 -10.24
N SER A 45 -11.32 9.12 -10.52
CA SER A 45 -10.37 10.23 -10.36
C SER A 45 -9.91 10.30 -8.91
N ILE A 46 -8.63 10.61 -8.67
CA ILE A 46 -8.08 10.82 -7.33
C ILE A 46 -8.87 11.89 -6.54
N GLU A 47 -9.52 12.82 -7.22
CA GLU A 47 -10.42 13.80 -6.59
C GLU A 47 -11.61 13.17 -5.85
N GLN A 48 -11.94 11.90 -6.12
CA GLN A 48 -13.01 11.16 -5.45
C GLN A 48 -12.50 10.32 -4.26
N LEU A 49 -11.19 10.26 -4.05
CA LEU A 49 -10.62 9.56 -2.90
C LEU A 49 -10.77 10.42 -1.64
N THR A 50 -11.01 9.75 -0.52
CA THR A 50 -11.27 10.41 0.76
C THR A 50 -10.03 10.32 1.64
N GLU A 51 -9.97 11.11 2.73
CA GLU A 51 -8.88 10.98 3.70
C GLU A 51 -8.78 9.57 4.31
N ASN A 52 -9.87 8.79 4.30
CA ASN A 52 -9.85 7.38 4.69
C ASN A 52 -8.91 6.54 3.81
N THR A 53 -8.65 6.94 2.56
CA THR A 53 -7.69 6.26 1.68
C THR A 53 -6.27 6.26 2.27
N ILE A 54 -5.85 7.36 2.91
CA ILE A 54 -4.54 7.44 3.58
C ILE A 54 -4.47 6.44 4.74
N LYS A 55 -5.57 6.32 5.50
CA LYS A 55 -5.69 5.35 6.58
C LYS A 55 -5.56 3.92 6.04
N SER A 56 -6.26 3.58 4.96
CA SER A 56 -6.18 2.25 4.32
C SER A 56 -4.77 1.96 3.79
N ILE A 57 -4.11 2.91 3.13
CA ILE A 57 -2.73 2.75 2.65
C ILE A 57 -1.79 2.42 3.82
N LYS A 58 -1.91 3.15 4.93
CA LYS A 58 -1.11 2.92 6.13
C LYS A 58 -1.37 1.53 6.73
N GLU A 59 -2.64 1.14 6.85
CA GLU A 59 -3.01 -0.18 7.36
C GLU A 59 -2.44 -1.29 6.48
N ASN A 60 -2.54 -1.14 5.15
CA ASN A 60 -1.99 -2.09 4.19
C ASN A 60 -0.46 -2.20 4.29
N ILE A 61 0.26 -1.08 4.44
CA ILE A 61 1.72 -1.08 4.67
C ILE A 61 2.07 -1.88 5.94
N VAL A 62 1.34 -1.66 7.04
CA VAL A 62 1.56 -2.39 8.29
C VAL A 62 1.27 -3.88 8.11
N ASN A 63 0.18 -4.22 7.42
CA ASN A 63 -0.19 -5.60 7.14
C ASN A 63 0.85 -6.29 6.25
N ILE A 64 1.34 -5.64 5.19
CA ILE A 64 2.43 -6.14 4.35
C ILE A 64 3.67 -6.45 5.19
N ARG A 65 4.10 -5.50 6.04
CA ARG A 65 5.24 -5.69 6.95
C ARG A 65 5.02 -6.89 7.86
N ASN A 66 3.85 -7.00 8.48
CA ASN A 66 3.54 -8.12 9.38
C ASN A 66 3.57 -9.45 8.65
N SER A 67 2.95 -9.53 7.47
CA SER A 67 2.96 -10.73 6.63
C SER A 67 4.37 -11.15 6.19
N LEU A 68 5.30 -10.19 6.02
CA LEU A 68 6.72 -10.45 5.73
C LEU A 68 7.51 -10.88 6.98
N VAL A 69 7.24 -10.29 8.14
CA VAL A 69 7.92 -10.64 9.40
C VAL A 69 7.46 -12.01 9.89
N HIS A 70 6.18 -12.33 9.77
CA HIS A 70 5.58 -13.56 10.28
C HIS A 70 6.02 -14.82 9.51
N LEU A 71 6.57 -14.70 8.28
CA LEU A 71 7.29 -15.83 7.64
C LEU A 71 8.40 -16.38 8.51
N ARG A 72 9.02 -15.51 9.32
CA ARG A 72 10.13 -15.91 10.20
C ARG A 72 9.65 -16.64 11.45
N GLU A 73 8.37 -16.51 11.80
CA GLU A 73 7.82 -17.00 13.07
C GLU A 73 6.87 -18.21 12.90
N TYR A 74 6.59 -18.65 11.66
CA TYR A 74 5.82 -19.86 11.31
C TYR A 74 4.50 -20.05 12.09
N ARG A 75 3.83 -18.94 12.46
CA ARG A 75 2.50 -18.97 13.09
C ARG A 75 1.47 -18.29 12.20
N GLU A 76 0.50 -19.09 11.78
CA GLU A 76 -0.87 -18.73 11.41
C GLU A 76 -1.09 -17.89 10.12
N ASN A 77 -1.24 -18.64 9.03
CA ASN A 77 -2.30 -18.57 8.01
C ASN A 77 -2.38 -17.49 6.94
N LYS A 78 -1.62 -16.38 6.93
CA LYS A 78 -1.49 -15.54 5.73
C LYS A 78 -0.13 -14.84 5.67
N VAL A 79 0.72 -15.25 4.73
CA VAL A 79 2.08 -14.69 4.55
C VAL A 79 2.32 -14.26 3.10
N ILE A 80 3.40 -13.53 2.87
CA ILE A 80 3.91 -13.18 1.53
C ILE A 80 5.19 -13.99 1.27
N LEU A 81 5.10 -15.08 0.51
CA LEU A 81 6.28 -15.89 0.16
C LEU A 81 7.30 -15.08 -0.66
N PRO A 82 8.61 -15.36 -0.54
CA PRO A 82 9.65 -14.69 -1.33
C PRO A 82 9.68 -15.25 -2.77
N THR A 83 8.72 -14.83 -3.59
CA THR A 83 8.60 -15.20 -5.01
C THR A 83 8.75 -13.97 -5.89
N ASP A 84 9.26 -14.14 -7.12
CA ASP A 84 9.38 -13.03 -8.08
C ASP A 84 8.03 -12.33 -8.32
N LYS A 85 6.93 -13.09 -8.31
CA LYS A 85 5.58 -12.54 -8.41
C LYS A 85 5.29 -11.60 -7.24
N ASN A 86 5.52 -12.04 -6.01
CA ASN A 86 5.26 -11.25 -4.81
C ASN A 86 6.17 -10.03 -4.73
N ASP A 87 7.45 -10.15 -5.10
CA ASP A 87 8.37 -9.03 -5.18
C ASP A 87 7.85 -7.95 -6.15
N ASN A 88 7.34 -8.35 -7.32
CA ASN A 88 6.71 -7.43 -8.26
C ASN A 88 5.42 -6.80 -7.72
N LEU A 89 4.59 -7.58 -7.00
CA LEU A 89 3.37 -7.06 -6.38
C LEU A 89 3.65 -6.05 -5.27
N LEU A 90 4.80 -6.10 -4.61
CA LEU A 90 5.17 -5.13 -3.57
C LEU A 90 5.58 -3.77 -4.14
N ILE A 91 6.03 -3.70 -5.40
CA ILE A 91 6.61 -2.49 -6.02
C ILE A 91 5.71 -1.24 -5.88
N PRO A 92 4.39 -1.29 -6.18
CA PRO A 92 3.53 -0.10 -6.07
C PRO A 92 3.45 0.46 -4.64
N TYR A 93 3.45 -0.40 -3.62
CA TYR A 93 3.49 0.04 -2.22
C TYR A 93 4.86 0.58 -1.80
N ILE A 94 5.96 0.10 -2.40
CA ILE A 94 7.30 0.66 -2.18
C ILE A 94 7.36 2.11 -2.67
N TYR A 95 6.74 2.43 -3.82
CA TYR A 95 6.66 3.82 -4.30
C TYR A 95 5.87 4.72 -3.36
N LEU A 96 4.73 4.26 -2.83
CA LEU A 96 3.98 5.00 -1.82
C LEU A 96 4.81 5.22 -0.55
N LEU A 97 5.47 4.18 -0.05
CA LEU A 97 6.35 4.26 1.13
C LEU A 97 7.47 5.29 0.94
N ARG A 98 8.13 5.25 -0.22
CA ARG A 98 9.17 6.21 -0.59
C ARG A 98 8.61 7.63 -0.56
N ARG A 99 7.47 7.88 -1.19
CA ARG A 99 6.86 9.20 -1.25
C ARG A 99 6.48 9.74 0.13
N ILE A 100 5.89 8.89 0.97
CA ILE A 100 5.54 9.21 2.36
C ILE A 100 6.80 9.56 3.16
N ALA A 101 7.87 8.76 3.02
CA ALA A 101 9.13 9.00 3.71
C ALA A 101 9.79 10.31 3.27
N GLU A 102 9.85 10.58 1.97
CA GLU A 102 10.36 11.84 1.41
C GLU A 102 9.62 13.04 2.02
N LYS A 103 8.29 12.99 2.05
CA LYS A 103 7.47 14.06 2.61
C LYS A 103 7.69 14.27 4.10
N ILE A 104 7.71 13.21 4.90
CA ILE A 104 7.95 13.33 6.35
C ILE A 104 9.35 13.86 6.67
N VAL A 105 10.35 13.53 5.85
CA VAL A 105 11.74 13.97 6.06
C VAL A 105 11.95 15.41 5.60
N ILE A 106 11.33 15.83 4.49
CA ILE A 106 11.52 17.17 3.90
C ILE A 106 10.57 18.22 4.50
N ASP A 107 9.31 17.88 4.80
CA ASP A 107 8.34 18.80 5.44
C ASP A 107 8.50 18.83 6.99
N ARG A 108 9.67 18.46 7.49
CA ARG A 108 10.10 18.64 8.89
C ARG A 108 11.07 19.81 8.99
#